data_AF-A0AAW0NZQ2-F1
#
_entry.id   AF-A0AAW0NZQ2-F1
#
_cell.length_a   1.000
_cell.length_b   1.000
_cell.length_c   1.000
_cell.angle_alpha   90.00
_cell.angle_beta   90.00
_cell.angle_gamma   90.00
#
_symmetry.space_group_name_H-M   'P 1'
#
loop_
_entity.id
_entity.type
_entity.pdbx_description
1 polymer ?
#
loop_
_entity_poly.entity_id
_entity_poly.type
_entity_poly.pdbx_seq_one_letter_code
_entity_poly.pdbx_strand_id
1 'polypeptide(L)'
;MDLLNKDSPLILQSDRNVTVNARNGEGQLTGQLTIGSEMVEAQCQRFEVRSADGERVLFSADEEEISIGTEKLRVTGNEGVVFSHSVETSHVRAEPFQDLNLWVGKCSILVIGSSDRENKELGAPIKKESSTGT
;
A
#
# COMPACT_ATOMS: atom_id res chain seq x y z
N MET A 1 15.46 -31.47 -34.42
CA MET A 1 14.18 -30.74 -34.28
C MET A 1 14.01 -30.51 -32.80
N ASP A 2 14.47 -29.35 -32.34
CA ASP A 2 14.46 -29.03 -30.92
C ASP A 2 13.01 -28.93 -30.44
N LEU A 3 12.66 -29.81 -29.51
CA LEU A 3 11.44 -29.76 -28.75
C LEU A 3 11.43 -28.42 -28.02
N LEU A 4 10.53 -27.53 -28.41
CA LEU A 4 10.30 -26.26 -27.71
C LEU A 4 10.01 -26.60 -26.24
N ASN A 5 11.01 -26.38 -25.38
CA ASN A 5 10.91 -26.66 -23.96
C ASN A 5 9.84 -25.73 -23.37
N LYS A 6 8.68 -26.29 -23.00
CA LYS A 6 7.53 -25.55 -22.46
C LYS A 6 7.85 -24.77 -21.17
N ASP A 7 8.97 -25.08 -20.52
CA ASP A 7 9.39 -24.49 -19.26
C ASP A 7 10.44 -23.39 -19.42
N SER A 8 10.79 -23.01 -20.66
CA SER A 8 11.70 -21.88 -20.90
C SER A 8 10.95 -20.54 -20.78
N PRO A 9 11.50 -19.54 -20.06
CA PRO A 9 10.84 -18.25 -19.93
C PRO A 9 10.75 -17.56 -21.29
N LEU A 10 9.61 -16.92 -21.55
CA LEU A 10 9.47 -16.00 -22.68
C LEU A 10 10.18 -14.69 -22.35
N ILE A 11 11.27 -14.39 -23.06
CA ILE A 11 12.02 -13.14 -22.91
C ILE A 11 11.65 -12.20 -24.07
N LEU A 12 11.16 -11.02 -23.73
CA LEU A 12 10.81 -9.95 -24.68
C LEU A 12 11.79 -8.78 -24.46
N GLN A 13 12.55 -8.42 -25.49
CA GLN A 13 13.48 -7.29 -25.47
C GLN A 13 13.15 -6.36 -26.62
N SER A 14 13.06 -5.07 -26.32
CA SER A 14 12.69 -4.03 -27.28
C SER A 14 13.38 -2.72 -26.86
N ASP A 15 13.78 -1.92 -27.85
CA ASP A 15 14.26 -0.54 -27.68
C ASP A 15 13.11 0.47 -27.54
N ARG A 16 11.87 -0.01 -27.70
CA ARG A 16 10.61 0.73 -27.60
C ARG A 16 9.65 0.07 -26.62
N ASN A 17 8.59 0.78 -26.31
CA ASN A 17 7.52 0.31 -25.43
C ASN A 17 6.99 -1.06 -25.89
N VAL A 18 6.73 -1.93 -24.93
CA VAL A 18 6.17 -3.27 -25.16
C VAL A 18 4.76 -3.31 -24.60
N THR A 19 3.79 -3.72 -25.41
CA THR A 19 2.40 -3.94 -24.99
C THR A 19 2.03 -5.40 -25.13
N VAL A 20 1.60 -6.02 -24.03
CA VAL A 20 1.09 -7.39 -23.96
C VAL A 20 -0.43 -7.32 -23.81
N ASN A 21 -1.15 -7.97 -24.71
CA ASN A 21 -2.61 -8.04 -24.69
C ASN A 21 -3.04 -9.47 -24.33
N ALA A 22 -3.75 -9.62 -23.21
CA ALA A 22 -4.45 -10.85 -22.87
C ALA A 22 -5.78 -10.90 -23.62
N ARG A 23 -6.08 -12.03 -24.27
CA ARG A 23 -7.33 -12.23 -25.01
C ARG A 23 -8.00 -13.54 -24.61
N ASN A 24 -9.34 -13.55 -24.61
CA ASN A 24 -10.11 -14.77 -24.40
C ASN A 24 -10.19 -15.64 -25.69
N GLY A 25 -10.88 -16.77 -25.63
CA GLY A 25 -11.03 -17.69 -26.76
C GLY A 25 -11.79 -17.11 -27.97
N GLU A 26 -12.52 -16.01 -27.80
CA GLU A 26 -13.20 -15.27 -28.87
C GLU A 26 -12.31 -14.16 -29.47
N GLY A 27 -11.09 -13.98 -28.95
CA GLY A 27 -10.16 -12.94 -29.38
C GLY A 27 -10.42 -11.56 -28.76
N GLN A 28 -11.37 -11.43 -27.84
CA GLN A 28 -11.66 -10.18 -27.13
C GLN A 28 -10.56 -9.88 -26.11
N LEU A 29 -10.19 -8.60 -25.98
CA LEU A 29 -9.21 -8.14 -25.00
C LEU A 29 -9.77 -8.27 -23.58
N THR A 30 -9.04 -8.96 -22.70
CA THR A 30 -9.38 -9.13 -21.28
C THR A 30 -8.42 -8.40 -20.35
N GLY A 31 -7.25 -8.00 -20.85
CA GLY A 31 -6.30 -7.18 -20.12
C GLY A 31 -5.15 -6.71 -20.99
N GLN A 32 -4.49 -5.64 -20.58
CA GLN A 32 -3.35 -5.06 -21.27
C GLN A 32 -2.27 -4.68 -20.25
N LEU A 33 -1.02 -5.00 -20.56
CA LEU A 33 0.15 -4.55 -19.82
C LEU A 33 1.08 -3.82 -20.79
N THR A 34 1.36 -2.55 -20.53
CA THR A 34 2.27 -1.73 -21.31
C THR A 34 3.47 -1.36 -20.46
N ILE A 35 4.67 -1.70 -20.95
CA ILE A 35 5.95 -1.36 -20.33
C ILE A 35 6.60 -0.29 -21.20
N GLY A 36 6.66 0.93 -20.67
CA GLY A 36 7.36 2.06 -21.29
C GLY A 36 8.74 2.30 -20.70
N SER A 37 9.40 3.37 -21.14
CA SER A 37 10.70 3.80 -20.61
C SER A 37 10.65 4.34 -19.18
N GLU A 38 9.50 4.87 -18.75
CA GLU A 38 9.33 5.56 -17.46
C GLU A 38 8.32 4.88 -16.54
N MET A 39 7.34 4.16 -17.09
CA MET A 39 6.22 3.61 -16.32
C MET A 39 5.74 2.27 -16.88
N VAL A 40 5.06 1.53 -16.01
CA VAL A 40 4.32 0.32 -16.34
C VAL A 40 2.84 0.60 -16.11
N GLU A 41 2.03 0.35 -17.13
CA GLU A 41 0.58 0.52 -17.10
C GLU A 41 -0.10 -0.85 -17.21
N ALA A 42 -1.02 -1.13 -16.29
CA ALA A 42 -1.87 -2.31 -16.32
C ALA A 42 -3.33 -1.89 -16.46
N GLN A 43 -4.00 -2.38 -17.49
CA GLN A 43 -5.46 -2.30 -17.67
C GLN A 43 -6.03 -3.69 -17.47
N CYS A 44 -6.67 -3.91 -16.34
CA CYS A 44 -7.21 -5.20 -15.94
C CYS A 44 -8.29 -5.02 -14.86
N GLN A 45 -9.13 -6.02 -14.68
CA GLN A 45 -10.14 -6.02 -13.60
C GLN A 45 -9.52 -6.06 -12.21
N ARG A 46 -8.36 -6.71 -12.06
CA ARG A 46 -7.65 -6.86 -10.79
C ARG A 46 -6.15 -6.94 -11.04
N PHE A 47 -5.40 -6.10 -10.34
CA PHE A 47 -3.94 -6.08 -10.35
C PHE A 47 -3.41 -6.55 -8.99
N GLU A 48 -2.47 -7.49 -8.97
CA GLU A 48 -1.85 -7.99 -7.74
C GLU A 48 -0.33 -8.01 -7.83
N VAL A 49 0.33 -7.58 -6.76
CA VAL A 49 1.75 -7.83 -6.51
C VAL A 49 1.85 -8.86 -5.40
N ARG A 50 2.58 -9.94 -5.65
CA ARG A 50 2.75 -11.06 -4.71
C ARG A 50 4.19 -11.15 -4.21
N SER A 51 4.36 -11.81 -3.07
CA SER A 51 5.68 -12.20 -2.56
C SER A 51 6.43 -13.08 -3.54
N ALA A 52 7.75 -13.17 -3.39
CA ALA A 52 8.60 -13.94 -4.30
C ALA A 52 8.25 -15.45 -4.34
N ASP A 53 7.71 -15.98 -3.25
CA ASP A 53 7.18 -17.34 -3.14
C ASP A 53 5.75 -17.50 -3.74
N GLY A 54 5.09 -16.39 -4.09
CA GLY A 54 3.73 -16.34 -4.62
C GLY A 54 2.61 -16.50 -3.58
N GLU A 55 2.94 -16.80 -2.32
CA GLU A 55 1.97 -17.21 -1.30
C GLU A 55 1.13 -16.04 -0.76
N ARG A 56 1.70 -14.84 -0.69
CA ARG A 56 1.07 -13.66 -0.09
C ARG A 56 0.88 -12.53 -1.09
N VAL A 57 -0.29 -11.91 -1.05
CA VAL A 57 -0.58 -10.67 -1.79
C VAL A 57 -0.03 -9.50 -0.97
N LEU A 58 0.87 -8.73 -1.57
CA LEU A 58 1.50 -7.55 -0.96
C LEU A 58 0.76 -6.27 -1.34
N PHE A 59 0.17 -6.24 -2.53
CA PHE A 59 -0.65 -5.14 -3.03
C PHE A 59 -1.72 -5.73 -3.95
N SER A 60 -2.96 -5.27 -3.83
CA SER A 60 -4.02 -5.53 -4.80
C SER A 60 -4.82 -4.28 -5.08
N ALA A 61 -5.25 -4.12 -6.31
CA ALA A 61 -6.15 -3.05 -6.73
C ALA A 61 -7.20 -3.60 -7.69
N ASP A 62 -8.46 -3.27 -7.43
CA ASP A 62 -9.59 -3.48 -8.34
C ASP A 62 -10.50 -2.23 -8.35
N GLU A 63 -11.68 -2.34 -8.93
CA GLU A 63 -12.62 -1.22 -9.05
C GLU A 63 -13.22 -0.77 -7.70
N GLU A 64 -13.20 -1.64 -6.69
CA GLU A 64 -13.84 -1.40 -5.39
C GLU A 64 -12.82 -0.91 -4.37
N GLU A 65 -11.64 -1.54 -4.31
CA GLU A 65 -10.65 -1.26 -3.27
C GLU A 65 -9.19 -1.38 -3.73
N ILE A 66 -8.32 -0.73 -2.96
CA ILE A 66 -6.87 -0.93 -2.99
C ILE A 66 -6.45 -1.46 -1.62
N SER A 67 -5.85 -2.65 -1.61
CA SER A 67 -5.44 -3.36 -0.41
C SER A 67 -3.92 -3.52 -0.37
N ILE A 68 -3.31 -3.24 0.77
CA ILE A 68 -1.86 -3.29 0.97
C ILE A 68 -1.56 -4.30 2.10
N GLY A 69 -1.02 -5.47 1.74
CA GLY A 69 -0.79 -6.62 2.63
C GLY A 69 0.60 -6.66 3.28
N THR A 70 1.26 -5.52 3.49
CA THR A 70 2.58 -5.47 4.16
C THR A 70 2.45 -5.21 5.65
N GLU A 71 3.37 -5.78 6.44
CA GLU A 71 3.50 -5.52 7.88
C GLU A 71 3.85 -4.04 8.17
N LYS A 72 4.50 -3.36 7.22
CA LYS A 72 4.89 -1.95 7.33
C LYS A 72 4.63 -1.23 6.02
N LEU A 73 3.76 -0.22 6.05
CA LEU A 73 3.56 0.74 4.97
C LEU A 73 4.47 1.96 5.20
N ARG A 74 5.44 2.18 4.31
CA ARG A 74 6.27 3.40 4.31
C ARG A 74 5.96 4.21 3.06
N VAL A 75 5.51 5.45 3.24
CA VAL A 75 5.28 6.37 2.12
C VAL A 75 6.46 7.33 2.02
N THR A 76 7.13 7.31 0.87
CA THR A 76 8.27 8.19 0.56
C THR A 76 7.95 8.96 -0.72
N GLY A 77 7.14 10.01 -0.59
CA GLY A 77 6.91 10.99 -1.65
C GLY A 77 7.37 12.36 -1.19
N ASN A 78 7.88 13.20 -2.10
CA ASN A 78 8.23 14.59 -1.78
C ASN A 78 7.04 15.35 -1.18
N GLU A 79 5.82 15.02 -1.62
CA GLU A 79 4.57 15.62 -1.16
C GLU A 79 3.93 14.89 0.04
N GLY A 80 4.55 13.81 0.53
CA GLY A 80 4.03 13.00 1.62
C GLY A 80 2.75 12.23 1.26
N VAL A 81 1.89 11.99 2.25
CA VAL A 81 0.57 11.35 2.10
C VAL A 81 -0.47 12.23 2.77
N VAL A 82 -1.60 12.41 2.10
CA VAL A 82 -2.76 13.13 2.66
C VAL A 82 -3.84 12.10 2.96
N PHE A 83 -4.21 11.99 4.23
CA PHE A 83 -5.40 11.26 4.65
C PHE A 83 -6.53 12.27 4.81
N SER A 84 -7.48 12.27 3.87
CA SER A 84 -8.63 13.21 3.89
C SER A 84 -9.62 12.90 5.03
N HIS A 85 -9.52 11.71 5.62
CA HIS A 85 -10.38 11.20 6.68
C HIS A 85 -9.52 10.57 7.79
N SER A 86 -10.17 10.18 8.89
CA SER A 86 -9.53 9.47 9.98
C SER A 86 -8.86 8.18 9.51
N VAL A 87 -7.66 7.90 10.03
CA VAL A 87 -6.97 6.62 9.84
C VAL A 87 -7.29 5.74 11.04
N GLU A 88 -7.93 4.60 10.79
CA GLU A 88 -8.15 3.58 11.80
C GLU A 88 -6.95 2.62 11.85
N THR A 89 -6.59 2.19 13.06
CA THR A 89 -5.48 1.26 13.28
C THR A 89 -5.83 0.30 14.42
N SER A 90 -5.46 -0.96 14.27
CA SER A 90 -5.79 -2.00 15.25
C SER A 90 -5.07 -1.82 16.60
N HIS A 91 -3.84 -1.28 16.58
CA HIS A 91 -3.08 -1.06 17.80
C HIS A 91 -2.03 0.05 17.63
N VAL A 92 -1.96 0.93 18.62
CA VAL A 92 -0.88 1.92 18.75
C VAL A 92 -0.19 1.68 20.09
N ARG A 93 1.09 1.30 20.06
CA ARG A 93 1.87 1.03 21.27
C ARG A 93 3.33 1.44 21.09
N ALA A 94 3.95 1.92 22.16
CA ALA A 94 5.40 2.05 22.25
C ALA A 94 6.07 0.72 22.58
N GLU A 95 7.39 0.64 22.38
CA GLU A 95 8.17 -0.46 22.92
C GLU A 95 8.07 -0.48 24.46
N PRO A 96 8.23 -1.66 25.11
CA PRO A 96 8.25 -1.75 26.56
C PRO A 96 9.26 -0.75 27.16
N PHE A 97 8.85 -0.07 28.23
CA PHE A 97 9.65 0.94 28.93
C PHE A 97 9.98 2.20 28.10
N GLN A 98 9.25 2.43 26.99
CA GLN A 98 9.34 3.67 26.22
C GLN A 98 7.98 4.39 26.21
N ASP A 99 8.03 5.72 26.13
CA ASP A 99 6.83 6.53 25.93
C ASP A 99 6.33 6.45 24.49
N LEU A 100 5.00 6.42 24.33
CA LEU A 100 4.37 6.52 23.02
C LEU A 100 4.42 7.98 22.55
N ASN A 101 5.34 8.27 21.63
CA ASN A 101 5.51 9.61 21.07
C ASN A 101 4.88 9.71 19.68
N LEU A 102 3.88 10.59 19.54
CA LEU A 102 3.24 10.93 18.26
C LEU A 102 3.65 12.35 17.86
N TRP A 103 4.37 12.47 16.74
CA TRP A 103 4.86 13.76 16.24
C TRP A 103 4.04 14.23 15.04
N VAL A 104 3.62 15.49 15.06
CA VAL A 104 3.08 16.19 13.89
C VAL A 104 3.70 17.57 13.80
N GLY A 105 4.11 17.96 12.59
CA GLY A 105 4.79 19.24 12.37
C GLY A 105 3.89 20.48 12.43
N LYS A 106 2.60 20.38 12.08
CA LYS A 106 1.69 21.56 11.98
C LYS A 106 0.22 21.34 12.39
N CYS A 107 -0.22 20.11 12.61
CA CYS A 107 -1.62 19.77 12.90
C CYS A 107 -1.81 19.12 14.28
N SER A 108 -3.06 19.04 14.72
CA SER A 108 -3.47 18.31 15.91
C SER A 108 -3.78 16.84 15.58
N ILE A 109 -3.13 15.89 16.26
CA ILE A 109 -3.62 14.50 16.33
C ILE A 109 -4.74 14.41 17.38
N LEU A 110 -5.83 13.72 17.06
CA LEU A 110 -6.84 13.25 18.02
C LEU A 110 -6.81 11.72 18.00
N VAL A 111 -6.59 11.11 19.17
CA VAL A 111 -6.64 9.65 19.34
C VAL A 111 -7.94 9.32 20.06
N ILE A 112 -8.80 8.52 19.44
CA ILE A 112 -10.07 8.04 20.01
C ILE A 112 -9.92 6.55 20.26
N GLY A 113 -10.04 6.11 21.51
CA GLY A 113 -10.04 4.69 21.88
C GLY A 113 -11.45 4.22 22.19
N SER A 114 -11.86 3.08 21.65
CA SER A 114 -13.05 2.34 22.11
C SER A 114 -12.62 1.39 23.23
N SER A 115 -13.25 1.45 24.39
CA SER A 115 -12.84 0.71 25.59
C SER A 115 -13.98 -0.19 26.08
N ASP A 116 -13.81 -1.51 25.95
CA ASP A 116 -14.77 -2.51 26.44
C ASP A 116 -14.29 -3.31 27.66
N ARG A 117 -13.10 -3.02 28.25
CA ARG A 117 -12.62 -3.74 29.43
C ARG A 117 -11.88 -2.86 30.44
N GLU A 118 -12.48 -2.82 31.63
CA GLU A 118 -11.95 -2.59 32.97
C GLU A 118 -10.80 -1.59 33.17
N ASN A 119 -11.17 -0.53 33.89
CA ASN A 119 -10.51 0.75 34.03
C ASN A 119 -9.16 0.67 34.76
N LYS A 120 -8.07 0.97 34.05
CA LYS A 120 -6.99 1.81 34.62
C LYS A 120 -7.02 3.12 33.84
N GLU A 121 -7.65 4.12 34.44
CA GLU A 121 -7.49 5.52 34.02
C GLU A 121 -5.99 5.83 34.02
N LEU A 122 -5.38 5.90 32.85
CA LEU A 122 -4.20 6.73 32.67
C LEU A 122 -4.72 8.16 32.66
N GLY A 123 -4.81 8.72 33.87
CA GLY A 123 -5.25 10.08 34.09
C GLY A 123 -4.37 11.09 33.35
N ALA A 124 -4.89 11.61 32.24
CA ALA A 124 -4.98 13.02 31.92
C ALA A 124 -5.45 13.18 30.46
N PRO A 125 -6.25 14.20 30.12
CA PRO A 125 -6.32 14.64 28.73
C PRO A 125 -4.91 15.06 28.29
N ILE A 126 -4.42 14.58 27.15
CA ILE A 126 -3.19 15.12 26.54
C ILE A 126 -3.51 16.56 26.14
N LYS A 127 -3.21 17.50 27.03
CA LYS A 127 -3.39 18.93 26.82
C LYS A 127 -2.26 19.42 25.91
N LYS A 128 -2.62 19.91 24.73
CA LYS A 128 -1.69 20.62 23.83
C LYS A 128 -1.43 22.00 24.42
N GLU A 129 -0.18 22.29 24.76
CA GLU A 129 0.29 23.67 24.91
C GLU A 129 0.93 24.10 23.59
N SER A 130 0.43 25.18 23.00
CA SER A 130 1.12 25.90 21.94
C SER A 130 1.59 27.23 22.51
N SER A 131 2.89 27.35 22.78
CA SER A 131 3.53 28.65 22.98
C SER A 131 3.76 29.29 21.61
N THR A 132 3.02 30.36 21.28
CA THR A 132 3.49 31.34 20.30
C THR A 132 3.92 32.57 21.06
N GLY A 133 5.23 32.71 21.22
CA GLY A 133 5.84 33.98 21.57
C GLY A 133 5.83 34.90 20.35
N THR A 134 5.37 36.12 20.52
CA THR A 134 6.18 37.33 20.31
C THR A 134 5.62 38.43 21.21
#